data_AF-S6HCF3-F1
#
_entry.id   AF-S6HCF3-F1
#
_cell.length_a   1.000
_cell.length_b   1.000
_cell.length_c   1.000
_cell.angle_alpha   90.00
_cell.angle_beta   90.00
_cell.angle_gamma   90.00
#
_symmetry.space_group_name_H-M   'P 1'
#
loop_
_entity.id
_entity.type
_entity.pdbx_description
1 polymer ?
#
loop_
_entity_poly.entity_id
_entity_poly.type
_entity_poly.pdbx_seq_one_letter_code
_entity_poly.pdbx_strand_id
1 'polypeptide(L)'
;MSNADIISKKRVIIELTLVIRKIFSEPEICATALKIAAKHSNATNAHQLIAEELSATTNIRIPVEHSEADTLFLDLLIDMEKDASALY
;
A
#
# COMPACT_ATOMS: atom_id res chain seq x y z
N MET A 1 5.18 23.16 -12.52
CA MET A 1 4.45 22.66 -11.34
C MET A 1 3.90 23.84 -10.59
N SER A 2 2.61 23.81 -10.27
CA SER A 2 1.96 24.83 -9.46
C SER A 2 2.36 24.69 -7.98
N ASN A 3 2.18 25.75 -7.18
CA ASN A 3 2.36 25.66 -5.73
C ASN A 3 1.41 24.64 -5.09
N ALA A 4 0.20 24.48 -5.64
CA ALA A 4 -0.76 23.47 -5.19
C ALA A 4 -0.23 22.05 -5.43
N ASP A 5 0.36 21.79 -6.61
CA ASP A 5 0.96 20.48 -6.95
C ASP A 5 2.07 20.12 -5.96
N ILE A 6 2.92 21.10 -5.61
CA ILE A 6 4.03 20.91 -4.67
C ILE A 6 3.51 20.55 -3.27
N ILE A 7 2.45 21.22 -2.81
CA ILE A 7 1.83 20.94 -1.50
C ILE A 7 1.22 19.53 -1.50
N SER A 8 0.51 19.15 -2.56
CA SER A 8 -0.09 17.82 -2.70
C SER A 8 1.00 16.74 -2.65
N LYS A 9 2.06 16.88 -3.45
CA LYS A 9 3.18 15.91 -3.46
C LYS A 9 3.88 15.80 -2.12
N LYS A 10 4.05 16.91 -1.40
CA LYS A 10 4.59 16.88 -0.02
C LYS A 10 3.69 16.07 0.92
N ARG A 11 2.37 16.21 0.82
CA ARG A 11 1.42 15.41 1.62
C ARG A 11 1.56 13.92 1.34
N VAL A 12 1.61 13.53 0.06
CA VAL A 12 1.79 12.14 -0.35
C VAL A 12 3.06 11.53 0.25
N ILE A 13 4.19 12.26 0.18
CA ILE A 13 5.46 11.81 0.76
C ILE A 13 5.36 11.63 2.28
N ILE A 14 4.67 12.54 2.99
CA ILE A 14 4.47 12.44 4.43
C ILE A 14 3.65 11.20 4.78
N GLU A 15 2.55 10.95 4.07
CA GLU A 15 1.68 9.78 4.29
C GLU A 15 2.43 8.47 4.05
N LEU A 16 3.16 8.34 2.93
CA LEU A 16 4.00 7.17 2.66
C LEU A 16 5.08 6.97 3.74
N THR A 17 5.69 8.06 4.21
CA THR A 17 6.70 7.99 5.29
C THR A 17 6.09 7.45 6.58
N LEU A 18 4.83 7.78 6.89
CA LEU A 18 4.14 7.24 8.07
C LEU A 18 3.85 5.74 7.93
N VAL A 19 3.45 5.29 6.74
CA VAL A 19 3.28 3.85 6.45
C VAL A 19 4.60 3.11 6.64
N ILE A 20 5.70 3.64 6.08
CA ILE A 20 7.03 3.06 6.24
C ILE A 20 7.42 2.97 7.73
N ARG A 21 7.20 4.03 8.51
CA ARG A 21 7.50 4.01 9.96
C ARG A 21 6.71 2.94 10.70
N LYS A 22 5.43 2.72 10.35
CA LYS A 22 4.61 1.65 10.93
C LYS A 22 5.21 0.28 10.63
N ILE A 23 5.61 0.06 9.37
CA ILE A 23 6.28 -1.18 8.94
C ILE A 23 7.59 -1.40 9.73
N PHE A 24 8.41 -0.37 9.90
CA PHE A 24 9.65 -0.51 10.68
C PHE A 24 9.42 -0.69 12.19
N SER A 25 8.26 -0.26 12.70
CA SER A 25 7.88 -0.46 14.11
C SER A 25 7.32 -1.86 14.36
N GLU A 26 6.67 -2.45 13.35
CA GLU A 26 6.07 -3.80 13.36
C GLU A 26 6.51 -4.54 12.07
N PRO A 27 7.76 -5.06 12.02
CA PRO A 27 8.34 -5.64 10.80
C PRO A 27 7.56 -6.81 10.19
N GLU A 28 6.77 -7.52 10.99
CA GLU A 28 5.85 -8.58 10.58
C GLU A 28 4.76 -8.10 9.60
N ILE A 29 4.49 -6.79 9.56
CA ILE A 29 3.59 -6.18 8.60
C ILE A 29 4.08 -6.42 7.17
N CYS A 30 5.38 -6.40 6.90
CA CYS A 30 5.91 -6.67 5.55
C CYS A 30 5.49 -8.03 5.03
N ALA A 31 5.71 -9.09 5.83
CA ALA A 31 5.36 -10.46 5.44
C ALA A 31 3.84 -10.62 5.29
N THR A 32 3.07 -10.01 6.20
CA THR A 32 1.60 -10.01 6.14
C THR A 32 1.09 -9.30 4.90
N ALA A 33 1.61 -8.12 4.57
CA ALA A 33 1.22 -7.32 3.41
C ALA A 33 1.49 -8.05 2.08
N LEU A 34 2.68 -8.66 1.93
CA LEU A 34 3.01 -9.44 0.74
C LEU A 34 2.12 -10.67 0.58
N LYS A 35 1.79 -11.36 1.69
CA LYS A 35 0.87 -12.50 1.66
C LYS A 35 -0.54 -12.08 1.23
N ILE A 36 -1.02 -10.92 1.71
CA ILE A 36 -2.31 -10.37 1.32
C ILE A 36 -2.30 -9.94 -0.15
N ALA A 37 -1.22 -9.32 -0.62
CA ALA A 37 -1.06 -8.96 -2.03
C ALA A 37 -1.11 -10.20 -2.94
N ALA A 38 -0.34 -11.24 -2.63
CA ALA A 38 -0.36 -12.52 -3.34
C ALA A 38 -1.74 -13.18 -3.40
N LYS A 39 -2.56 -13.00 -2.37
CA LYS A 39 -3.92 -13.54 -2.31
C LYS A 39 -4.89 -12.81 -3.25
N HIS A 40 -4.71 -11.52 -3.48
CA HIS A 40 -5.71 -10.65 -4.13
C HIS A 40 -5.24 -9.96 -5.42
N SER A 41 -3.96 -10.03 -5.78
CA SER A 41 -3.38 -9.27 -6.91
C SER A 41 -4.04 -9.52 -8.26
N ASN A 42 -4.62 -10.71 -8.45
CA ASN A 42 -5.31 -11.10 -9.69
C ASN A 42 -6.80 -10.71 -9.73
N ALA A 43 -7.34 -10.10 -8.67
CA ALA A 43 -8.74 -9.68 -8.62
C ALA A 43 -8.95 -8.34 -9.33
N THR A 44 -10.10 -8.18 -9.99
CA THR A 44 -10.49 -6.90 -10.64
C THR A 44 -10.54 -5.73 -9.66
N ASN A 45 -10.82 -5.99 -8.39
CA ASN A 45 -10.87 -5.03 -7.29
C ASN A 45 -9.72 -5.23 -6.28
N ALA A 46 -8.53 -5.62 -6.75
CA ALA A 46 -7.37 -5.92 -5.91
C ALA A 46 -7.06 -4.82 -4.87
N HIS A 47 -7.07 -3.54 -5.26
CA HIS A 47 -6.83 -2.42 -4.33
C HIS A 47 -7.77 -2.44 -3.13
N GLN A 48 -9.07 -2.62 -3.37
CA GLN A 48 -10.07 -2.65 -2.31
C GLN A 48 -9.85 -3.86 -1.39
N LEU A 49 -9.66 -5.06 -1.95
CA LEU A 49 -9.50 -6.28 -1.16
C LEU A 49 -8.22 -6.25 -0.31
N ILE A 50 -7.12 -5.75 -0.87
CA ILE A 50 -5.85 -5.60 -0.15
C ILE A 50 -6.00 -4.55 0.96
N ALA A 51 -6.61 -3.40 0.67
CA ALA A 51 -6.84 -2.34 1.65
C ALA A 51 -7.71 -2.79 2.83
N GLU A 52 -8.80 -3.50 2.55
CA GLU A 52 -9.72 -4.04 3.56
C GLU A 52 -9.01 -5.07 4.45
N GLU A 53 -8.30 -6.04 3.87
CA GLU A 53 -7.63 -7.09 4.64
C GLU A 53 -6.42 -6.55 5.42
N LEU A 54 -5.62 -5.64 4.85
CA LEU A 54 -4.55 -4.95 5.58
C LEU A 54 -5.08 -4.18 6.77
N SER A 55 -6.17 -3.44 6.56
CA SER A 55 -6.83 -2.67 7.61
C SER A 55 -7.44 -3.54 8.70
N ALA A 56 -7.84 -4.77 8.38
CA ALA A 56 -8.37 -5.73 9.34
C ALA A 56 -7.28 -6.47 10.13
N THR A 57 -6.09 -6.64 9.56
CA THR A 57 -5.04 -7.54 10.08
C THR A 57 -3.82 -6.81 10.65
N THR A 58 -3.63 -5.53 10.33
CA THR A 58 -2.44 -4.75 10.72
C THR A 58 -2.82 -3.38 11.32
N ASN A 59 -1.82 -2.64 11.78
CA ASN A 59 -1.98 -1.25 12.22
C ASN A 59 -2.04 -0.23 11.05
N ILE A 60 -1.84 -0.68 9.82
CA ILE A 60 -2.00 0.15 8.60
C ILE A 60 -3.49 0.26 8.32
N ARG A 61 -4.01 1.48 8.31
CA ARG A 61 -5.43 1.76 8.06
C ARG A 61 -5.53 2.49 6.74
N ILE A 62 -6.20 1.87 5.78
CA ILE A 62 -6.43 2.42 4.44
C ILE A 62 -7.94 2.68 4.33
N PRO A 63 -8.37 3.94 4.16
CA PRO A 63 -9.79 4.29 4.02
C PRO A 63 -10.38 3.77 2.71
N VAL A 64 -11.72 3.69 2.61
CA VAL A 64 -12.41 3.24 1.39
C VAL A 64 -12.13 4.17 0.20
N GLU A 65 -12.05 5.47 0.45
CA GLU A 65 -11.58 6.45 -0.53
C GLU A 65 -10.06 6.58 -0.39
N HIS A 66 -9.33 5.91 -1.28
CA HIS A 66 -7.86 5.92 -1.27
C HIS A 66 -7.31 7.31 -1.55
N SER A 67 -6.35 7.75 -0.72
CA SER A 67 -5.48 8.86 -1.07
C SER A 67 -4.52 8.48 -2.21
N GLU A 68 -3.83 9.46 -2.78
CA GLU A 68 -2.75 9.20 -3.74
C GLU A 68 -1.63 8.35 -3.11
N ALA A 69 -1.34 8.53 -1.81
CA ALA A 69 -0.36 7.71 -1.09
C ALA A 69 -0.86 6.27 -0.88
N ASP A 70 -2.12 6.08 -0.53
CA ASP A 70 -2.73 4.76 -0.38
C ASP A 70 -2.66 3.99 -1.71
N THR A 71 -3.03 4.66 -2.81
CA THR A 71 -2.99 4.08 -4.16
C THR A 71 -1.56 3.65 -4.52
N LEU A 72 -0.57 4.53 -4.33
CA LEU A 72 0.83 4.21 -4.61
C LEU A 72 1.35 3.04 -3.77
N PHE A 73 0.93 2.93 -2.51
CA PHE A 73 1.32 1.83 -1.64
C PHE A 73 0.69 0.50 -2.09
N LEU A 74 -0.57 0.50 -2.51
CA LEU A 74 -1.27 -0.68 -3.03
C LEU A 74 -0.68 -1.12 -4.38
N ASP A 75 -0.40 -0.18 -5.29
CA ASP A 75 0.27 -0.45 -6.57
C ASP A 75 1.62 -1.11 -6.33
N LEU A 76 2.43 -0.57 -5.41
CA LEU A 76 3.73 -1.14 -5.04
C LEU A 76 3.60 -2.59 -4.56
N LEU A 77 2.62 -2.90 -3.70
CA LEU A 77 2.43 -4.27 -3.20
C LEU A 77 2.06 -5.24 -4.33
N ILE A 78 1.21 -4.81 -5.27
CA ILE A 78 0.82 -5.61 -6.43
C ILE A 78 2.01 -5.82 -7.36
N ASP A 79 2.81 -4.78 -7.62
CA ASP A 79 3.97 -4.89 -8.49
C ASP A 79 5.06 -5.78 -7.90
N MET A 80 5.30 -5.70 -6.58
CA MET A 80 6.22 -6.62 -5.89
C MET A 80 5.74 -8.08 -5.96
N GLU A 81 4.43 -8.32 -5.93
CA GLU A 81 3.87 -9.65 -6.11
C GLU A 81 4.07 -10.16 -7.54
N LYS A 82 3.79 -9.34 -8.55
CA LYS A 82 4.02 -9.69 -9.96
C LYS A 82 5.48 -10.01 -10.22
N ASP A 83 6.39 -9.20 -9.69
CA ASP A 83 7.84 -9.42 -9.79
C ASP A 83 8.24 -10.75 -9.13
N ALA A 84 7.71 -11.03 -7.94
CA ALA A 84 7.96 -12.29 -7.25
C ALA A 84 7.43 -13.49 -8.05
N SER A 85 6.21 -13.41 -8.59
CA SER A 85 5.56 -14.46 -9.38
C SER A 85 6.21 -14.67 -10.75
N ALA A 86 6.83 -13.65 -11.35
CA ALA A 86 7.56 -13.76 -12.61
C ALA A 86 8.91 -14.47 -12.49
N LEU A 87 9.44 -14.61 -11.26
CA LEU A 87 10.70 -15.30 -10.99
C LEU A 87 10.53 -16.82 -10.78
N TYR A 88 9.28 -17.31 -10.73
CA TYR A 88 8.93 -18.73 -10.57
C TYR A 88 8.29 -19.30 -11.84
#